data_AF-A0A9E7H1Y5-F1
#
_entry.id   AF-A0A9E7H1Y5-F1
#
_cell.length_a   1.000
_cell.length_b   1.000
_cell.length_c   1.000
_cell.angle_alpha   90.00
_cell.angle_beta   90.00
_cell.angle_gamma   90.00
#
_symmetry.space_group_name_H-M   'P 1'
#
loop_
_entity.id
_entity.type
_entity.pdbx_description
1 polymer ?
#
loop_
_entity_poly.entity_id
_entity_poly.type
_entity_poly.pdbx_seq_one_letter_code
_entity_poly.pdbx_strand_id
1 'polypeptide(L)'
;MERTRAAVAEGSESLIATLTNAAQALGRGFDVTSDARLLYCKGAPGSRLVLLDDAGTASLVIEDNNGGGQIVLRDVPSDVKISRDRDRRESSGVCSFQQMAEYFNKKSAKLASDDLVLPDDVKRAVPRNWDPPLLARLVDKPPIEELQYFLDFQVQRVWAPAPVNIPGHQRKEPVCPSLQFSLMGPKLYISSEQVSVGRKPVTGLRISLEGNKRNRLAIHIQHLAILPKILLPHWDSHVAIGPPRWQGPEEQDSRWFEPIKWKNFAHVSTAPIESNETNIGDLSGVYIVTGAQLGVWDFGARSVLHLKLLFSKVPGCTIRRSVWDHTPSTTHAPKSEDTSSSALADNNKLVKIVDTTEMLKGPQDTPGHWLVTGAKLGVEKGKIVVRVKYSLLNY
;
A
#
# COMPACT_ATOMS: atom_id res chain seq x y z
N MET A 1 -1.06 -44.47 50.19
CA MET A 1 -1.78 -44.90 48.97
C MET A 1 -2.91 -43.95 48.58
N GLU A 2 -3.61 -43.33 49.52
CA GLU A 2 -4.79 -42.47 49.23
C GLU A 2 -4.42 -41.09 48.64
N ARG A 3 -3.37 -40.44 49.16
CA ARG A 3 -2.84 -39.18 48.60
C ARG A 3 -2.32 -39.31 47.17
N THR A 4 -1.75 -40.48 46.82
CA THR A 4 -1.25 -40.76 45.47
C THR A 4 -2.39 -41.00 44.49
N ARG A 5 -3.51 -41.60 44.92
CA ARG A 5 -4.71 -41.77 44.07
C ARG A 5 -5.45 -40.44 43.84
N ALA A 6 -5.54 -39.58 44.85
CA ALA A 6 -6.15 -38.25 44.71
C ALA A 6 -5.38 -37.36 43.73
N ALA A 7 -4.04 -37.33 43.82
CA ALA A 7 -3.20 -36.55 42.89
C ALA A 7 -3.26 -37.07 41.43
N VAL A 8 -3.41 -38.38 41.24
CA VAL A 8 -3.58 -38.98 39.90
C VAL A 8 -4.97 -38.66 39.33
N ALA A 9 -6.03 -38.69 40.16
CA ALA A 9 -7.38 -38.31 39.74
C ALA A 9 -7.45 -36.82 39.37
N GLU A 10 -6.86 -35.94 40.18
CA GLU A 10 -6.80 -34.49 39.94
C GLU A 10 -6.00 -34.14 38.68
N GLY A 11 -4.91 -34.88 38.43
CA GLY A 11 -4.16 -34.81 37.16
C GLY A 11 -4.97 -35.24 35.93
N SER A 12 -5.81 -36.28 36.07
CA SER A 12 -6.66 -36.77 34.99
C SER A 12 -7.82 -35.81 34.65
N GLU A 13 -8.42 -35.17 35.65
CA GLU A 13 -9.48 -34.17 35.42
C GLU A 13 -8.93 -32.90 34.75
N SER A 14 -7.77 -32.42 35.20
CA SER A 14 -7.07 -31.28 34.58
C SER A 14 -6.72 -31.56 33.11
N LEU A 15 -6.29 -32.79 32.82
CA LEU A 15 -5.97 -33.24 31.46
C LEU A 15 -7.22 -33.33 30.59
N ILE A 16 -8.32 -33.91 31.09
CA ILE A 16 -9.63 -33.95 30.40
C ILE A 16 -10.12 -32.53 30.09
N ALA A 17 -10.06 -31.61 31.06
CA ALA A 17 -10.44 -30.22 30.86
C ALA A 17 -9.59 -29.53 29.79
N THR A 18 -8.28 -29.77 29.80
CA THR A 18 -7.34 -29.21 28.81
C THR A 18 -7.65 -29.72 27.40
N LEU A 19 -7.88 -31.03 27.25
CA LEU A 19 -8.22 -31.66 25.98
C LEU A 19 -9.59 -31.20 25.46
N THR A 20 -10.55 -31.01 26.36
CA THR A 20 -11.88 -30.48 26.05
C THR A 20 -11.80 -29.05 25.53
N ASN A 21 -11.05 -28.19 26.22
CA ASN A 21 -10.82 -26.81 25.78
C ASN A 21 -10.10 -26.76 24.43
N ALA A 22 -9.13 -27.65 24.19
CA ALA A 22 -8.44 -27.74 22.91
C ALA A 22 -9.40 -28.14 21.76
N ALA A 23 -10.22 -29.18 21.95
CA ALA A 23 -11.20 -29.62 20.96
C ALA A 23 -12.26 -28.54 20.67
N GLN A 24 -12.70 -27.83 21.71
CA GLN A 24 -13.65 -26.73 21.58
C GLN A 24 -13.05 -25.53 20.83
N ALA A 25 -11.75 -25.27 20.97
CA ALA A 25 -11.06 -24.17 20.30
C ALA A 25 -10.76 -24.44 18.81
N LEU A 26 -10.82 -25.69 18.35
CA LEU A 26 -10.58 -26.04 16.95
C LEU A 26 -11.49 -25.24 16.00
N GLY A 27 -10.92 -24.74 14.92
CA GLY A 27 -11.65 -23.97 13.91
C GLY A 27 -12.08 -22.57 14.34
N ARG A 28 -11.93 -22.13 15.60
CA ARG A 28 -12.34 -20.78 16.06
C ARG A 28 -11.42 -19.65 15.60
N GLY A 29 -10.17 -19.98 15.29
CA GLY A 29 -9.13 -19.00 14.98
C GLY A 29 -8.71 -18.15 16.19
N PHE A 30 -7.67 -17.36 16.00
CA PHE A 30 -7.08 -16.50 17.02
C PHE A 30 -6.89 -15.10 16.47
N ASP A 31 -6.90 -14.10 17.36
CA ASP A 31 -6.37 -12.81 16.99
C ASP A 31 -4.84 -12.88 16.97
N VAL A 32 -4.26 -12.89 15.77
CA VAL A 32 -2.80 -12.83 15.61
C VAL A 32 -2.22 -11.53 16.19
N THR A 33 -3.04 -10.51 16.42
CA THR A 33 -2.62 -9.25 17.06
C THR A 33 -2.57 -9.30 18.58
N SER A 34 -3.11 -10.36 19.21
CA SER A 34 -3.25 -10.44 20.67
C SER A 34 -2.35 -11.53 21.27
N ASP A 35 -2.79 -12.79 21.26
CA ASP A 35 -2.11 -13.91 21.92
C ASP A 35 -2.61 -15.24 21.31
N ALA A 36 -1.71 -16.24 21.20
CA ALA A 36 -2.01 -17.54 20.60
C ALA A 36 -2.42 -18.63 21.61
N ARG A 37 -2.50 -18.31 22.90
CA ARG A 37 -3.01 -19.23 23.94
C ARG A 37 -4.49 -19.52 23.70
N LEU A 38 -4.92 -20.76 23.98
CA LEU A 38 -6.30 -21.23 23.78
C LEU A 38 -7.36 -20.33 24.43
N LEU A 39 -7.02 -19.65 25.53
CA LEU A 39 -7.90 -18.71 26.23
C LEU A 39 -8.34 -17.50 25.37
N TYR A 40 -7.58 -17.17 24.32
CA TYR A 40 -7.83 -16.04 23.42
C TYR A 40 -8.37 -16.46 22.05
N CYS A 41 -8.89 -17.69 21.92
CA CYS A 41 -9.59 -18.09 20.70
C CYS A 41 -10.79 -17.17 20.44
N LYS A 42 -10.99 -16.74 19.19
CA LYS A 42 -12.07 -15.80 18.85
C LYS A 42 -13.44 -16.48 18.86
N GLY A 43 -14.45 -15.71 19.25
CA GLY A 43 -15.86 -16.09 19.07
C GLY A 43 -16.48 -16.86 20.25
N ALA A 44 -17.82 -16.84 20.30
CA ALA A 44 -18.60 -17.57 21.29
C ALA A 44 -18.47 -19.09 21.09
N PRO A 45 -18.76 -19.92 22.11
CA PRO A 45 -18.92 -21.36 21.90
C PRO A 45 -19.84 -21.66 20.70
N GLY A 46 -19.30 -22.37 19.70
CA GLY A 46 -20.01 -22.70 18.45
C GLY A 46 -19.74 -21.77 17.25
N SER A 47 -19.09 -20.60 17.42
CA SER A 47 -18.69 -19.76 16.28
C SER A 47 -17.30 -20.15 15.78
N ARG A 48 -17.25 -21.10 14.84
CA ARG A 48 -16.00 -21.54 14.20
C ARG A 48 -15.83 -20.85 12.85
N LEU A 49 -14.60 -20.46 12.52
CA LEU A 49 -14.16 -20.02 11.18
C LEU A 49 -14.01 -21.18 10.20
N VAL A 50 -13.97 -22.42 10.69
CA VAL A 50 -13.96 -23.64 9.89
C VAL A 50 -15.21 -24.43 10.24
N LEU A 51 -15.94 -24.90 9.22
CA LEU A 51 -17.08 -25.79 9.43
C LEU A 51 -16.55 -27.15 9.90
N LEU A 52 -17.04 -27.59 11.05
CA LEU A 52 -16.91 -28.96 11.54
C LEU A 52 -18.33 -29.52 11.63
N ASP A 53 -18.49 -30.83 11.40
CA ASP A 53 -19.75 -31.50 11.67
C ASP A 53 -20.02 -31.58 13.18
N ASP A 54 -20.58 -30.50 13.72
CA ASP A 54 -21.02 -30.44 15.12
C ASP A 54 -22.33 -31.25 15.34
N ALA A 55 -22.99 -31.78 14.29
CA ALA A 55 -24.17 -32.64 14.41
C ALA A 55 -23.81 -34.12 14.64
N GLY A 56 -22.67 -34.56 14.10
CA GLY A 56 -22.08 -35.88 14.35
C GLY A 56 -20.94 -35.82 15.36
N THR A 57 -21.22 -35.93 16.66
CA THR A 57 -20.17 -36.02 17.69
C THR A 57 -19.85 -37.47 18.05
N ALA A 58 -18.59 -37.73 18.37
CA ALA A 58 -18.07 -39.03 18.79
C ALA A 58 -17.23 -38.90 20.08
N SER A 59 -17.11 -40.01 20.81
CA SER A 59 -16.17 -40.10 21.92
C SER A 59 -14.80 -40.52 21.41
N LEU A 60 -13.78 -39.70 21.68
CA LEU A 60 -12.38 -40.00 21.36
C LEU A 60 -11.69 -40.63 22.56
N VAL A 61 -11.05 -41.76 22.30
CA VAL A 61 -10.35 -42.54 23.31
C VAL A 61 -8.85 -42.29 23.21
N ILE A 62 -8.27 -41.75 24.27
CA ILE A 62 -6.85 -41.43 24.39
C ILE A 62 -6.25 -42.38 25.43
N GLU A 63 -5.26 -43.16 25.01
CA GLU A 63 -4.51 -44.03 25.92
C GLU A 63 -3.39 -43.21 26.55
N ASP A 64 -3.28 -43.26 27.88
CA ASP A 64 -2.18 -42.62 28.60
C ASP A 64 -0.90 -43.47 28.46
N ASN A 65 0.14 -42.87 27.89
CA ASN A 65 1.45 -43.50 27.68
C ASN A 65 2.17 -43.85 29.01
N ASN A 66 1.69 -43.35 30.16
CA ASN A 66 2.29 -43.62 31.48
C ASN A 66 1.65 -44.81 32.24
N GLY A 67 0.85 -45.64 31.57
CA GLY A 67 0.60 -47.02 32.03
C GLY A 67 -0.49 -47.20 33.09
N GLY A 68 -1.62 -46.48 33.02
CA GLY A 68 -2.72 -46.77 33.95
C GLY A 68 -4.12 -46.23 33.67
N GLY A 69 -4.38 -45.54 32.55
CA GLY A 69 -5.69 -44.94 32.32
C GLY A 69 -6.06 -44.75 30.86
N GLN A 70 -7.35 -44.94 30.58
CA GLN A 70 -7.98 -44.55 29.31
C GLN A 70 -8.75 -43.25 29.54
N ILE A 71 -8.41 -42.22 28.79
CA ILE A 71 -9.08 -40.92 28.84
C ILE A 71 -10.11 -40.90 27.71
N VAL A 72 -11.38 -40.68 28.05
CA VAL A 72 -12.47 -40.59 27.08
C VAL A 72 -12.92 -39.15 26.96
N LEU A 73 -12.63 -38.54 25.82
CA LEU A 73 -13.08 -37.20 25.48
C LEU A 73 -14.41 -37.29 24.74
N ARG A 74 -15.49 -36.77 25.32
CA ARG A 74 -16.84 -36.82 24.74
C ARG A 74 -17.10 -35.59 23.86
N ASP A 75 -18.14 -35.67 23.04
CA ASP A 75 -18.70 -34.56 22.27
C ASP A 75 -17.71 -33.90 21.30
N VAL A 76 -16.84 -34.71 20.69
CA VAL A 76 -15.88 -34.23 19.70
C VAL A 76 -16.45 -34.41 18.29
N PRO A 77 -16.42 -33.38 17.42
CA PRO A 77 -16.88 -33.52 16.03
C PRO A 77 -16.20 -34.69 15.32
N SER A 78 -16.96 -35.47 14.55
CA SER A 78 -16.49 -36.70 13.90
C SER A 78 -15.34 -36.48 12.90
N ASP A 79 -15.23 -35.26 12.36
CA ASP A 79 -14.14 -34.83 11.49
C ASP A 79 -12.78 -34.69 12.22
N VAL A 80 -12.79 -34.63 13.55
CA VAL A 80 -11.58 -34.48 14.36
C VAL A 80 -11.02 -35.84 14.72
N LYS A 81 -9.85 -36.15 14.15
CA LYS A 81 -9.12 -37.40 14.41
C LYS A 81 -7.88 -37.14 15.27
N ILE A 82 -7.54 -38.11 16.11
CA ILE A 82 -6.29 -38.09 16.88
C ILE A 82 -5.23 -38.84 16.08
N SER A 83 -4.16 -38.14 15.71
CA SER A 83 -2.98 -38.77 15.12
C SER A 83 -1.92 -38.98 16.20
N ARG A 84 -1.43 -40.22 16.32
CA ARG A 84 -0.31 -40.60 17.21
C ARG A 84 1.04 -40.61 16.49
N ASP A 85 1.07 -40.23 15.22
CA ASP A 85 2.15 -40.54 14.28
C ASP A 85 3.41 -39.66 14.45
N ARG A 86 3.43 -38.74 15.44
CA ARG A 86 4.55 -37.82 15.67
C ARG A 86 4.80 -37.61 17.16
N ASP A 87 5.71 -38.40 17.71
CA ASP A 87 6.16 -38.32 19.11
C ASP A 87 7.04 -37.08 19.41
N ARG A 88 7.21 -36.19 18.42
CA ARG A 88 7.81 -34.86 18.62
C ARG A 88 6.70 -33.83 18.57
N ARG A 89 6.52 -33.10 19.68
CA ARG A 89 5.87 -31.79 19.65
C ARG A 89 6.52 -31.02 18.50
N GLU A 90 5.77 -30.72 17.44
CA GLU A 90 6.25 -29.79 16.42
C GLU A 90 6.32 -28.42 17.09
N SER A 91 7.43 -28.15 17.78
CA SER A 91 7.85 -26.79 17.96
C SER A 91 8.22 -26.31 16.57
N SER A 92 7.26 -25.71 15.88
CA SER A 92 7.62 -24.54 15.11
C SER A 92 8.22 -23.59 16.14
N GLY A 93 9.54 -23.65 16.32
CA GLY A 93 10.26 -22.56 16.96
C GLY A 93 9.80 -21.26 16.32
N VAL A 94 9.96 -20.14 17.02
CA VAL A 94 9.68 -18.82 16.44
C VAL A 94 10.44 -18.75 15.11
N CYS A 95 9.71 -18.97 14.02
CA CYS A 95 10.25 -19.01 12.69
C CYS A 95 10.16 -17.60 12.16
N SER A 96 11.12 -17.20 11.33
CA SER A 96 10.97 -15.93 10.64
C SER A 96 9.68 -15.98 9.85
N PHE A 97 9.01 -14.83 9.68
CA PHE A 97 7.77 -14.78 8.92
C PHE A 97 7.94 -15.40 7.52
N GLN A 98 9.12 -15.28 6.90
CA GLN A 98 9.42 -15.91 5.62
C GLN A 98 9.37 -17.44 5.67
N GLN A 99 9.95 -18.05 6.71
CA GLN A 99 9.85 -19.50 6.94
C GLN A 99 8.41 -19.94 7.24
N MET A 100 7.67 -19.12 8.02
CA MET A 100 6.25 -19.35 8.32
C MET A 100 5.37 -19.22 7.06
N ALA A 101 5.61 -18.22 6.22
CA ALA A 101 4.85 -17.93 5.01
C ALA A 101 5.15 -18.95 3.92
N GLU A 102 6.41 -19.37 3.73
CA GLU A 102 6.75 -20.49 2.86
C GLU A 102 6.10 -21.79 3.34
N TYR A 103 6.14 -22.05 4.64
CA TYR A 103 5.47 -23.20 5.25
C TYR A 103 3.94 -23.15 5.06
N PHE A 104 3.33 -21.99 5.32
CA PHE A 104 1.89 -21.78 5.17
C PHE A 104 1.48 -21.83 3.71
N ASN A 105 2.25 -21.26 2.77
CA ASN A 105 1.97 -21.32 1.33
C ASN A 105 2.12 -22.76 0.79
N LYS A 106 3.13 -23.49 1.26
CA LYS A 106 3.34 -24.91 0.92
C LYS A 106 2.24 -25.80 1.51
N LYS A 107 1.74 -25.48 2.71
CA LYS A 107 0.61 -26.18 3.34
C LYS A 107 -0.75 -25.71 2.84
N SER A 108 -0.94 -24.45 2.46
CA SER A 108 -2.20 -23.91 1.93
C SER A 108 -2.47 -24.43 0.54
N ALA A 109 -1.43 -24.65 -0.27
CA ALA A 109 -1.50 -25.42 -1.50
C ALA A 109 -1.96 -26.89 -1.27
N LYS A 110 -1.70 -27.45 -0.08
CA LYS A 110 -2.24 -28.76 0.35
C LYS A 110 -3.62 -28.66 1.02
N LEU A 111 -3.93 -27.56 1.72
CA LEU A 111 -5.24 -27.31 2.31
C LEU A 111 -6.29 -26.97 1.24
N ALA A 112 -5.86 -26.47 0.07
CA ALA A 112 -6.71 -26.33 -1.10
C ALA A 112 -7.01 -27.68 -1.79
N SER A 113 -6.28 -28.76 -1.43
CA SER A 113 -6.57 -30.12 -1.90
C SER A 113 -7.33 -30.98 -0.89
N ASP A 114 -7.50 -30.52 0.36
CA ASP A 114 -8.17 -31.26 1.44
C ASP A 114 -9.42 -30.51 1.97
N ASP A 115 -10.44 -31.28 2.37
CA ASP A 115 -11.85 -30.96 2.69
C ASP A 115 -12.16 -29.89 3.78
N LEU A 116 -11.46 -28.75 3.85
CA LEU A 116 -11.76 -27.69 4.82
C LEU A 116 -12.71 -26.63 4.22
N VAL A 117 -13.93 -26.57 4.73
CA VAL A 117 -14.97 -25.64 4.26
C VAL A 117 -15.08 -24.43 5.20
N LEU A 118 -14.92 -23.22 4.65
CA LEU A 118 -15.13 -21.98 5.39
C LEU A 118 -16.63 -21.57 5.37
N PRO A 119 -17.18 -21.01 6.47
CA PRO A 119 -18.50 -20.39 6.49
C PRO A 119 -18.63 -19.21 5.51
N ASP A 120 -19.83 -19.00 4.93
CA ASP A 120 -20.05 -17.98 3.90
C ASP A 120 -20.04 -16.54 4.43
N ASP A 121 -20.33 -16.34 5.70
CA ASP A 121 -20.16 -15.07 6.41
C ASP A 121 -18.67 -14.71 6.56
N VAL A 122 -17.80 -15.68 6.84
CA VAL A 122 -16.34 -15.50 6.88
C VAL A 122 -15.81 -15.17 5.48
N LYS A 123 -16.28 -15.87 4.44
CA LYS A 123 -15.94 -15.55 3.04
C LYS A 123 -16.38 -14.14 2.65
N ARG A 124 -17.54 -13.67 3.14
CA ARG A 124 -18.05 -12.31 2.91
C ARG A 124 -17.32 -11.24 3.73
N ALA A 125 -16.76 -11.60 4.88
CA ALA A 125 -16.00 -10.69 5.74
C ALA A 125 -14.63 -10.33 5.16
N VAL A 126 -14.08 -11.17 4.28
CA VAL A 126 -12.88 -10.84 3.50
C VAL A 126 -13.25 -9.74 2.48
N PRO A 127 -12.66 -8.54 2.56
CA PRO A 127 -12.96 -7.48 1.63
C PRO A 127 -12.67 -7.91 0.18
N ARG A 128 -13.60 -7.64 -0.74
CA ARG A 128 -13.47 -8.04 -2.15
C ARG A 128 -12.24 -7.46 -2.85
N ASN A 129 -11.66 -6.39 -2.30
CA ASN A 129 -10.44 -5.75 -2.79
C ASN A 129 -9.16 -6.40 -2.26
N TRP A 130 -9.25 -7.34 -1.32
CA TRP A 130 -8.08 -8.12 -0.90
C TRP A 130 -7.81 -9.21 -1.93
N ASP A 131 -6.57 -9.27 -2.38
CA ASP A 131 -6.05 -10.34 -3.24
C ASP A 131 -5.19 -11.27 -2.36
N PRO A 132 -5.72 -12.43 -1.92
CA PRO A 132 -5.00 -13.33 -1.02
C PRO A 132 -3.66 -13.81 -1.60
N PRO A 133 -3.53 -14.14 -2.91
CA PRO A 133 -2.23 -14.36 -3.54
C PRO A 133 -1.23 -13.20 -3.42
N LEU A 134 -1.65 -11.93 -3.56
CA LEU A 134 -0.76 -10.79 -3.36
C LEU A 134 -0.36 -10.61 -1.89
N LEU A 135 -1.29 -10.80 -0.96
CA LEU A 135 -1.02 -10.78 0.49
C LEU A 135 -0.05 -11.90 0.91
N ALA A 136 -0.14 -13.06 0.26
CA ALA A 136 0.73 -14.22 0.50
C ALA A 136 2.12 -14.08 -0.12
N ARG A 137 2.32 -13.12 -1.06
CA ARG A 137 3.59 -12.80 -1.74
C ARG A 137 4.36 -11.65 -1.10
N LEU A 138 3.81 -11.00 -0.06
CA LEU A 138 4.54 -9.99 0.69
C LEU A 138 5.68 -10.67 1.44
N VAL A 139 6.89 -10.56 0.89
CA VAL A 139 8.13 -11.09 1.49
C VAL A 139 8.36 -10.49 2.89
N ASP A 140 7.89 -9.26 3.11
CA ASP A 140 7.87 -8.60 4.42
C ASP A 140 6.46 -8.06 4.72
N LYS A 141 5.73 -8.73 5.62
CA LYS A 141 4.47 -8.19 6.15
C LYS A 141 4.78 -7.04 7.13
N PRO A 142 4.01 -5.93 7.11
CA PRO A 142 4.17 -4.88 8.10
C PRO A 142 3.97 -5.43 9.53
N PRO A 143 4.63 -4.82 10.54
CA PRO A 143 4.37 -5.08 11.96
C PRO A 143 2.87 -5.09 12.28
N ILE A 144 2.49 -5.81 13.32
CA ILE A 144 1.09 -6.08 13.63
C ILE A 144 0.31 -4.80 13.94
N GLU A 145 1.01 -3.80 14.48
CA GLU A 145 0.52 -2.44 14.76
C GLU A 145 0.22 -1.65 13.48
N GLU A 146 0.82 -2.01 12.35
CA GLU A 146 0.67 -1.33 11.07
C GLU A 146 -0.23 -2.08 10.08
N LEU A 147 -0.63 -3.32 10.44
CA LEU A 147 -1.42 -4.18 9.59
C LEU A 147 -2.77 -3.54 9.23
N GLN A 148 -3.44 -2.90 10.19
CA GLN A 148 -4.71 -2.21 9.94
C GLN A 148 -4.55 -1.11 8.86
N TYR A 149 -3.50 -0.29 8.98
CA TYR A 149 -3.23 0.80 8.03
C TYR A 149 -2.88 0.25 6.65
N PHE A 150 -2.04 -0.80 6.61
CA PHE A 150 -1.69 -1.48 5.38
C PHE A 150 -2.92 -1.98 4.63
N LEU A 151 -3.84 -2.66 5.33
CA LEU A 151 -5.04 -3.25 4.73
C LEU A 151 -6.02 -2.19 4.24
N ASP A 152 -6.20 -1.11 5.01
CA ASP A 152 -7.04 0.02 4.62
C ASP A 152 -6.51 0.76 3.38
N PHE A 153 -5.20 0.67 3.10
CA PHE A 153 -4.55 1.26 1.93
C PHE A 153 -4.46 0.32 0.71
N GLN A 154 -5.01 -0.91 0.79
CA GLN A 154 -5.16 -1.84 -0.35
C GLN A 154 -6.34 -1.46 -1.27
N VAL A 155 -6.66 -0.18 -1.36
CA VAL A 155 -7.68 0.35 -2.26
C VAL A 155 -7.10 0.49 -3.67
N GLN A 156 -7.95 0.34 -4.68
CA GLN A 156 -7.59 0.57 -6.08
C GLN A 156 -6.95 1.95 -6.26
N ARG A 157 -5.78 1.99 -6.91
CA ARG A 157 -5.09 3.21 -7.32
C ARG A 157 -5.49 3.59 -8.72
N VAL A 158 -5.78 4.86 -8.94
CA VAL A 158 -6.17 5.42 -10.24
C VAL A 158 -5.37 6.69 -10.51
N TRP A 159 -5.19 6.99 -11.80
CA TRP A 159 -4.47 8.19 -12.24
C TRP A 159 -5.45 9.31 -12.58
N ALA A 160 -5.08 10.53 -12.21
CA ALA A 160 -5.73 11.77 -12.60
C ALA A 160 -4.76 12.68 -13.39
N PRO A 161 -5.23 13.37 -14.45
CA PRO A 161 -6.52 13.15 -15.12
C PRO A 161 -6.65 11.72 -15.64
N ALA A 162 -7.86 11.19 -15.65
CA ALA A 162 -8.13 9.87 -16.21
C ALA A 162 -7.88 9.92 -17.73
N PRO A 163 -7.29 8.88 -18.34
CA PRO A 163 -7.09 8.86 -19.78
C PRO A 163 -8.45 8.90 -20.49
N VAL A 164 -8.71 10.00 -21.21
CA VAL A 164 -9.96 10.21 -21.94
C VAL A 164 -9.90 9.43 -23.24
N ASN A 165 -10.46 8.21 -23.26
CA ASN A 165 -10.71 7.43 -24.49
C ASN A 165 -12.15 7.64 -24.99
N ILE A 166 -12.65 8.89 -25.01
CA ILE A 166 -13.96 9.19 -25.60
C ILE A 166 -13.74 9.62 -27.05
N PRO A 167 -14.14 8.82 -28.05
CA PRO A 167 -14.10 9.24 -29.45
C PRO A 167 -14.95 10.51 -29.64
N GLY A 168 -14.35 11.57 -30.19
CA GLY A 168 -15.08 12.78 -30.60
C GLY A 168 -15.10 13.95 -29.61
N HIS A 169 -14.62 13.80 -28.37
CA HIS A 169 -14.43 14.95 -27.46
C HIS A 169 -13.05 15.59 -27.63
N GLN A 170 -12.92 16.43 -28.66
CA GLN A 170 -11.79 17.35 -28.82
C GLN A 170 -11.95 18.49 -27.80
N ARG A 171 -11.39 18.34 -26.60
CA ARG A 171 -11.29 19.47 -25.65
C ARG A 171 -10.50 20.56 -26.37
N LYS A 172 -11.04 21.79 -26.47
CA LYS A 172 -10.31 22.94 -27.04
C LYS A 172 -8.96 23.04 -26.31
N GLU A 173 -7.88 22.75 -27.02
CA GLU A 173 -6.56 22.68 -26.39
C GLU A 173 -6.23 24.06 -25.81
N PRO A 174 -5.94 24.17 -24.51
CA PRO A 174 -5.51 25.43 -23.94
C PRO A 174 -4.23 25.88 -24.66
N VAL A 175 -4.05 27.20 -24.79
CA VAL A 175 -2.79 27.77 -25.29
C VAL A 175 -1.68 27.33 -24.34
N CYS A 176 -0.88 26.37 -24.79
CA CYS A 176 0.18 25.80 -23.97
C CYS A 176 1.41 26.73 -24.05
N PRO A 177 1.94 27.25 -22.92
CA PRO A 177 3.26 27.85 -22.92
C PRO A 177 4.29 26.81 -23.36
N SER A 178 5.46 27.25 -23.83
CA SER A 178 6.48 26.34 -24.34
C SER A 178 7.86 26.67 -23.83
N LEU A 179 8.64 25.64 -23.50
CA LEU A 179 10.07 25.73 -23.30
C LEU A 179 10.78 25.55 -24.64
N GLN A 180 11.73 26.42 -24.92
CA GLN A 180 12.56 26.35 -26.11
C GLN A 180 14.03 26.18 -25.70
N PHE A 181 14.71 25.21 -26.30
CA PHE A 181 16.07 24.83 -25.91
C PHE A 181 17.17 25.54 -26.72
N SER A 182 16.80 26.17 -27.83
CA SER A 182 17.69 26.97 -28.70
C SER A 182 16.86 27.86 -29.63
N LEU A 183 17.45 28.93 -30.18
CA LEU A 183 16.75 29.94 -31.01
C LEU A 183 15.87 29.36 -32.14
N MET A 184 16.31 28.28 -32.79
CA MET A 184 15.56 27.57 -33.85
C MET A 184 15.28 26.09 -33.48
N GLY A 185 15.27 25.79 -32.18
CA GLY A 185 15.14 24.43 -31.65
C GLY A 185 13.70 23.93 -31.50
N PRO A 186 13.54 22.64 -31.15
CA PRO A 186 12.23 22.08 -30.84
C PRO A 186 11.62 22.76 -29.60
N LYS A 187 10.30 22.93 -29.60
CA LYS A 187 9.52 23.46 -28.48
C LYS A 187 8.87 22.32 -27.71
N LEU A 188 9.04 22.32 -26.39
CA LEU A 188 8.31 21.47 -25.47
C LEU A 188 7.15 22.28 -24.90
N TYR A 189 5.93 21.95 -25.31
CA TYR A 189 4.72 22.58 -24.78
C TYR A 189 4.46 22.07 -23.36
N ILE A 190 3.96 22.93 -22.48
CA ILE A 190 3.66 22.59 -21.09
C ILE A 190 2.14 22.69 -20.91
N SER A 191 1.53 21.61 -20.42
CA SER A 191 0.12 21.61 -20.04
C SER A 191 -0.03 22.34 -18.71
N SER A 192 -0.70 23.50 -18.75
CA SER A 192 -1.02 24.30 -17.55
C SER A 192 -2.32 23.84 -16.86
N GLU A 193 -2.85 22.66 -17.20
CA GLU A 193 -4.05 22.12 -16.58
C GLU A 193 -3.83 21.86 -15.09
N GLN A 194 -4.79 22.29 -14.27
CA GLN A 194 -4.80 22.00 -12.83
C GLN A 194 -5.39 20.61 -12.60
N VAL A 195 -4.58 19.70 -12.05
CA VAL A 195 -5.04 18.38 -11.65
C VAL A 195 -5.36 18.42 -10.17
N SER A 196 -6.59 18.09 -9.78
CA SER A 196 -7.02 17.99 -8.38
C SER A 196 -7.90 16.77 -8.18
N VAL A 197 -7.69 16.05 -7.08
CA VAL A 197 -8.38 14.79 -6.75
C VAL A 197 -9.32 14.92 -5.54
N GLY A 198 -9.45 16.13 -4.98
CA GLY A 198 -10.28 16.39 -3.80
C GLY A 198 -9.80 15.64 -2.56
N ARG A 199 -10.73 15.08 -1.78
CA ARG A 199 -10.44 14.30 -0.56
C ARG A 199 -10.08 12.85 -0.87
N LYS A 200 -9.10 12.66 -1.75
CA LYS A 200 -8.58 11.35 -2.13
C LYS A 200 -7.09 11.31 -1.85
N PRO A 201 -6.61 10.33 -1.05
CA PRO A 201 -5.21 10.31 -0.69
C PRO A 201 -4.33 10.03 -1.91
N VAL A 202 -3.32 10.87 -2.09
CA VAL A 202 -2.36 10.78 -3.21
C VAL A 202 -1.19 9.90 -2.79
N THR A 203 -0.84 8.93 -3.64
CA THR A 203 0.21 7.92 -3.41
C THR A 203 1.34 8.00 -4.43
N GLY A 204 1.27 8.92 -5.40
CA GLY A 204 2.34 9.10 -6.37
C GLY A 204 2.09 10.16 -7.42
N LEU A 205 3.14 10.49 -8.17
CA LEU A 205 3.12 11.46 -9.25
C LEU A 205 3.96 10.94 -10.42
N ARG A 206 3.64 11.40 -11.62
CA ARG A 206 4.48 11.20 -12.81
C ARG A 206 4.36 12.40 -13.74
N ILE A 207 5.37 12.58 -14.57
CA ILE A 207 5.32 13.48 -15.73
C ILE A 207 5.31 12.64 -17.01
N SER A 208 4.59 13.10 -18.03
CA SER A 208 4.45 12.36 -19.28
C SER A 208 4.41 13.29 -20.48
N LEU A 209 4.77 12.75 -21.66
CA LEU A 209 4.67 13.45 -22.93
C LEU A 209 3.39 13.02 -23.67
N GLU A 210 2.51 13.98 -23.88
CA GLU A 210 1.19 13.81 -24.50
C GLU A 210 1.14 14.37 -25.94
N GLY A 211 0.03 14.08 -26.62
CA GLY A 211 -0.25 14.49 -28.00
C GLY A 211 0.46 13.63 -29.04
N ASN A 212 0.00 13.73 -30.29
CA ASN A 212 0.52 12.91 -31.40
C ASN A 212 2.04 13.08 -31.61
N LYS A 213 2.56 14.28 -31.34
CA LYS A 213 3.98 14.61 -31.46
C LYS A 213 4.78 14.33 -30.18
N ARG A 214 4.17 13.82 -29.11
CA ARG A 214 4.80 13.58 -27.78
C ARG A 214 5.67 14.76 -27.34
N ASN A 215 5.16 15.97 -27.50
CA ASN A 215 5.88 17.22 -27.27
C ASN A 215 5.13 18.13 -26.28
N ARG A 216 4.15 17.58 -25.56
CA ARG A 216 3.40 18.25 -24.50
C ARG A 216 3.68 17.60 -23.16
N LEU A 217 4.39 18.29 -22.28
CA LEU A 217 4.64 17.83 -20.92
C LEU A 217 3.38 18.03 -20.07
N ALA A 218 2.90 16.97 -19.45
CA ALA A 218 1.80 16.97 -18.51
C ALA A 218 2.20 16.30 -17.19
N ILE A 219 1.50 16.67 -16.12
CA ILE A 219 1.65 16.06 -14.79
C ILE A 219 0.42 15.22 -14.46
N HIS A 220 0.65 14.05 -13.90
CA HIS A 220 -0.38 13.13 -13.45
C HIS A 220 -0.18 12.77 -11.99
N ILE A 221 -1.28 12.50 -11.31
CA ILE A 221 -1.34 12.18 -9.88
C ILE A 221 -2.01 10.83 -9.70
N GLN A 222 -1.36 9.93 -8.97
CA GLN A 222 -1.96 8.67 -8.55
C GLN A 222 -2.62 8.86 -7.20
N HIS A 223 -3.88 8.45 -7.08
CA HIS A 223 -4.63 8.53 -5.85
C HIS A 223 -5.43 7.25 -5.59
N LEU A 224 -5.82 7.04 -4.34
CA LEU A 224 -6.76 5.98 -4.00
C LEU A 224 -8.16 6.32 -4.53
N ALA A 225 -8.84 5.35 -5.12
CA ALA A 225 -10.17 5.54 -5.70
C ALA A 225 -11.22 5.90 -4.61
N ILE A 226 -11.03 5.35 -3.41
CA ILE A 226 -11.89 5.49 -2.23
C ILE A 226 -11.02 5.97 -1.05
N LEU A 227 -11.61 6.76 -0.15
CA LEU A 227 -10.98 7.22 1.08
C LEU A 227 -10.82 6.03 2.07
N PRO A 228 -9.60 5.70 2.55
CA PRO A 228 -9.37 4.67 3.55
C PRO A 228 -10.17 4.89 4.83
N LYS A 229 -10.63 3.80 5.47
CA LYS A 229 -11.49 3.88 6.66
C LYS A 229 -10.83 4.62 7.82
N ILE A 230 -9.53 4.37 8.05
CA ILE A 230 -8.72 5.08 9.05
C ILE A 230 -8.74 6.61 8.89
N LEU A 231 -8.94 7.13 7.67
CA LEU A 231 -8.99 8.57 7.39
C LEU A 231 -10.41 9.16 7.48
N LEU A 232 -11.47 8.35 7.52
CA LEU A 232 -12.84 8.85 7.57
C LEU A 232 -13.10 9.81 8.75
N PRO A 233 -12.66 9.53 10.00
CA PRO A 233 -12.90 10.44 11.12
C PRO A 233 -12.25 11.82 10.95
N HIS A 234 -11.19 11.90 10.14
CA HIS A 234 -10.35 13.08 9.96
C HIS A 234 -10.61 13.81 8.65
N TRP A 235 -11.15 13.11 7.64
CA TRP A 235 -11.13 13.61 6.26
C TRP A 235 -12.36 13.23 5.44
N ASP A 236 -13.40 12.64 6.05
CA ASP A 236 -14.68 12.47 5.38
C ASP A 236 -15.33 13.83 5.06
N SER A 237 -16.25 13.85 4.09
CA SER A 237 -16.90 15.06 3.52
C SER A 237 -17.45 16.04 4.55
N HIS A 238 -17.93 15.55 5.69
CA HIS A 238 -18.50 16.36 6.77
C HIS A 238 -17.46 17.06 7.65
N VAL A 239 -16.20 16.61 7.60
CA VAL A 239 -15.11 17.21 8.40
C VAL A 239 -14.71 18.56 7.77
N ALA A 240 -14.70 19.62 8.58
CA ALA A 240 -14.28 20.94 8.14
C ALA A 240 -12.75 21.04 8.10
N ILE A 241 -12.18 21.25 6.90
CA ILE A 241 -10.72 21.28 6.68
C ILE A 241 -10.21 22.60 6.09
N GLY A 242 -11.10 23.57 5.87
CA GLY A 242 -10.80 24.81 5.14
C GLY A 242 -10.59 24.58 3.63
N PRO A 243 -10.36 25.65 2.86
CA PRO A 243 -10.09 25.53 1.43
C PRO A 243 -8.68 24.97 1.18
N PRO A 244 -8.50 24.13 0.15
CA PRO A 244 -7.18 23.67 -0.23
C PRO A 244 -6.34 24.84 -0.78
N ARG A 245 -5.02 24.80 -0.57
CA ARG A 245 -4.11 25.92 -0.88
C ARG A 245 -3.08 25.52 -1.93
N TRP A 246 -2.96 26.31 -2.99
CA TRP A 246 -1.87 26.16 -3.97
C TRP A 246 -0.59 26.75 -3.40
N GLN A 247 0.49 25.97 -3.44
CA GLN A 247 1.83 26.40 -3.07
C GLN A 247 2.80 26.04 -4.21
N GLY A 248 3.85 26.84 -4.37
CA GLY A 248 4.87 26.63 -5.38
C GLY A 248 6.10 27.49 -5.10
N PRO A 249 7.15 27.36 -5.92
CA PRO A 249 8.36 28.15 -5.78
C PRO A 249 8.11 29.63 -6.01
N GLU A 250 8.93 30.47 -5.36
CA GLU A 250 8.95 31.91 -5.60
C GLU A 250 9.68 32.22 -6.92
N GLU A 251 9.05 33.05 -7.77
CA GLU A 251 9.56 33.39 -9.10
C GLU A 251 10.90 34.16 -9.08
N GLN A 252 11.21 34.81 -7.95
CA GLN A 252 12.42 35.61 -7.78
C GLN A 252 13.61 34.81 -7.22
N ASP A 253 13.39 33.61 -6.65
CA ASP A 253 14.47 32.82 -6.06
C ASP A 253 15.22 31.98 -7.11
N SER A 254 16.02 32.69 -7.91
CA SER A 254 16.81 32.11 -9.01
C SER A 254 17.87 31.10 -8.58
N ARG A 255 18.16 30.97 -7.27
CA ARG A 255 19.11 29.97 -6.73
C ARG A 255 18.68 28.54 -7.03
N TRP A 256 17.38 28.32 -7.19
CA TRP A 256 16.79 27.02 -7.50
C TRP A 256 16.65 26.76 -8.99
N PHE A 257 17.14 27.63 -9.87
CA PHE A 257 16.91 27.48 -11.31
C PHE A 257 18.04 26.72 -11.97
N GLU A 258 17.79 25.46 -12.31
CA GLU A 258 18.76 24.58 -12.95
C GLU A 258 18.53 24.49 -14.46
N PRO A 259 19.59 24.58 -15.29
CA PRO A 259 19.46 24.46 -16.74
C PRO A 259 19.23 23.01 -17.18
N ILE A 260 18.30 22.76 -18.11
CA ILE A 260 17.98 21.40 -18.59
C ILE A 260 19.04 20.88 -19.58
N LYS A 261 19.19 21.59 -20.70
CA LYS A 261 20.18 21.38 -21.78
C LYS A 261 20.44 22.72 -22.45
N TRP A 262 21.71 23.02 -22.76
CA TRP A 262 22.20 24.33 -23.22
C TRP A 262 21.88 25.45 -22.23
N LYS A 263 22.91 25.99 -21.58
CA LYS A 263 22.82 26.78 -20.34
C LYS A 263 21.92 28.05 -20.39
N ASN A 264 21.46 28.47 -21.56
CA ASN A 264 20.96 29.84 -21.75
C ASN A 264 19.43 29.96 -21.88
N PHE A 265 18.70 28.93 -22.34
CA PHE A 265 17.31 29.13 -22.81
C PHE A 265 16.22 28.51 -21.92
N ALA A 266 16.44 27.31 -21.38
CA ALA A 266 15.40 26.58 -20.63
C ALA A 266 15.93 26.04 -19.31
N HIS A 267 15.22 26.37 -18.24
CA HIS A 267 15.54 25.97 -16.88
C HIS A 267 14.35 25.32 -16.18
N VAL A 268 14.63 24.69 -15.05
CA VAL A 268 13.66 24.08 -14.14
C VAL A 268 13.88 24.69 -12.76
N SER A 269 12.81 25.13 -12.11
CA SER A 269 12.84 25.44 -10.69
C SER A 269 12.86 24.15 -9.89
N THR A 270 13.95 23.91 -9.16
CA THR A 270 14.20 22.71 -8.36
C THR A 270 13.90 22.92 -6.87
N ALA A 271 13.25 24.03 -6.52
CA ALA A 271 12.89 24.33 -5.15
C ALA A 271 11.92 23.26 -4.60
N PRO A 272 12.17 22.72 -3.40
CA PRO A 272 11.26 21.79 -2.76
C PRO A 272 9.93 22.48 -2.42
N ILE A 273 8.82 21.82 -2.74
CA ILE A 273 7.47 22.29 -2.39
C ILE A 273 6.91 21.35 -1.32
N GLU A 274 6.81 21.87 -0.10
CA GLU A 274 6.30 21.19 1.08
C GLU A 274 5.48 22.19 1.91
N SER A 275 4.50 21.71 2.67
CA SER A 275 3.73 22.58 3.56
C SER A 275 4.47 22.77 4.90
N ASN A 276 4.94 24.00 5.16
CA ASN A 276 5.68 24.36 6.39
C ASN A 276 4.80 25.06 7.45
N GLU A 277 3.46 25.00 7.35
CA GLU A 277 2.59 25.68 8.31
C GLU A 277 2.54 24.93 9.65
N THR A 278 3.44 25.30 10.56
CA THR A 278 3.30 25.10 12.02
C THR A 278 2.82 26.42 12.65
N ASN A 279 1.61 26.88 12.31
CA ASN A 279 1.06 28.05 13.00
C ASN A 279 0.68 27.67 14.43
N ILE A 280 1.36 28.30 15.39
CA ILE A 280 1.10 28.24 16.82
C ILE A 280 -0.29 28.83 17.06
N GLY A 281 -1.32 27.99 17.14
CA GLY A 281 -2.69 28.41 17.47
C GLY A 281 -3.80 27.62 16.79
N ASP A 282 -3.54 26.98 15.65
CA ASP A 282 -4.53 26.16 14.95
C ASP A 282 -4.41 24.69 15.36
N LEU A 283 -5.54 24.08 15.74
CA LEU A 283 -5.69 22.66 16.05
C LEU A 283 -4.87 21.78 15.08
N SER A 284 -4.08 20.87 15.67
CA SER A 284 -3.13 19.96 15.02
C SER A 284 -3.69 19.34 13.72
N GLY A 285 -2.86 19.27 12.70
CA GLY A 285 -3.20 18.60 11.45
C GLY A 285 -2.05 18.62 10.45
N VAL A 286 -2.08 17.69 9.51
CA VAL A 286 -1.07 17.58 8.45
C VAL A 286 -1.64 18.09 7.14
N TYR A 287 -0.81 18.74 6.33
CA TYR A 287 -1.16 19.07 4.96
C TYR A 287 -0.58 18.02 4.01
N ILE A 288 -1.45 17.43 3.21
CA ILE A 288 -1.07 16.45 2.18
C ILE A 288 -1.36 17.00 0.78
N VAL A 289 -0.66 16.49 -0.22
CA VAL A 289 -0.85 16.88 -1.62
C VAL A 289 -2.12 16.24 -2.16
N THR A 290 -2.97 17.03 -2.80
CA THR A 290 -4.23 16.60 -3.45
C THR A 290 -4.37 17.13 -4.87
N GLY A 291 -3.37 17.85 -5.36
CA GLY A 291 -3.35 18.38 -6.71
C GLY A 291 -1.97 18.88 -7.11
N ALA A 292 -1.81 19.10 -8.42
CA ALA A 292 -0.55 19.53 -9.02
C ALA A 292 -0.82 20.27 -10.33
N GLN A 293 0.08 21.19 -10.66
CA GLN A 293 0.02 21.98 -11.88
C GLN A 293 1.44 22.32 -12.34
N LEU A 294 1.70 22.21 -13.64
CA LEU A 294 2.92 22.74 -14.26
C LEU A 294 2.68 24.15 -14.77
N GLY A 295 3.73 24.97 -14.79
CA GLY A 295 3.69 26.29 -15.41
C GLY A 295 5.06 26.72 -15.91
N VAL A 296 5.08 27.82 -16.65
CA VAL A 296 6.29 28.40 -17.23
C VAL A 296 6.35 29.87 -16.87
N TRP A 297 7.45 30.27 -16.25
CA TRP A 297 7.82 31.68 -16.12
C TRP A 297 8.63 32.11 -17.33
N ASP A 298 8.32 33.29 -17.86
CA ASP A 298 8.97 33.87 -19.03
C ASP A 298 9.81 35.08 -18.61
N PHE A 299 11.12 34.98 -18.83
CA PHE A 299 12.11 36.02 -18.58
C PHE A 299 12.73 36.51 -19.91
N GLY A 300 11.97 36.44 -21.01
CA GLY A 300 12.38 36.89 -22.34
C GLY A 300 13.30 35.90 -23.04
N ALA A 301 14.61 36.00 -22.81
CA ALA A 301 15.58 35.08 -23.42
C ALA A 301 15.63 33.70 -22.72
N ARG A 302 15.04 33.61 -21.53
CA ARG A 302 15.04 32.44 -20.65
C ARG A 302 13.63 32.11 -20.22
N SER A 303 13.29 30.82 -20.25
CA SER A 303 12.06 30.29 -19.66
C SER A 303 12.38 29.33 -18.51
N VAL A 304 11.53 29.30 -17.49
CA VAL A 304 11.70 28.45 -16.31
C VAL A 304 10.44 27.63 -16.09
N LEU A 305 10.57 26.31 -16.16
CA LEU A 305 9.52 25.37 -15.77
C LEU A 305 9.39 25.35 -14.25
N HIS A 306 8.17 25.46 -13.74
CA HIS A 306 7.89 25.35 -12.31
C HIS A 306 6.73 24.38 -12.05
N LEU A 307 6.72 23.82 -10.84
CA LEU A 307 5.65 22.98 -10.31
C LEU A 307 4.88 23.76 -9.24
N LYS A 308 3.56 23.59 -9.17
CA LYS A 308 2.73 23.98 -8.04
C LYS A 308 2.01 22.75 -7.51
N LEU A 309 1.84 22.67 -6.21
CA LEU A 309 1.10 21.60 -5.53
C LEU A 309 -0.10 22.20 -4.81
N LEU A 310 -1.21 21.49 -4.83
CA LEU A 310 -2.39 21.81 -4.04
C LEU A 310 -2.33 20.99 -2.75
N PHE A 311 -2.40 21.67 -1.62
CA PHE A 311 -2.39 21.07 -0.29
C PHE A 311 -3.78 21.09 0.34
N SER A 312 -4.14 20.02 1.03
CA SER A 312 -5.36 19.91 1.83
C SER A 312 -5.01 19.50 3.25
N LYS A 313 -5.66 20.13 4.24
CA LYS A 313 -5.48 19.80 5.66
C LYS A 313 -6.18 18.47 5.98
N VAL A 314 -5.51 17.66 6.79
CA VAL A 314 -6.03 16.45 7.45
C VAL A 314 -5.92 16.71 8.96
N PRO A 315 -6.99 17.21 9.60
CA PRO A 315 -7.02 17.50 11.04
C PRO A 315 -6.78 16.27 11.92
N GLY A 316 -6.22 16.47 13.11
CA GLY A 316 -6.03 15.41 14.12
C GLY A 316 -4.84 14.48 13.83
N CYS A 317 -4.38 14.39 12.59
CA CYS A 317 -3.21 13.58 12.24
C CYS A 317 -1.90 14.35 12.46
N THR A 318 -0.79 13.61 12.59
CA THR A 318 0.59 14.16 12.63
C THR A 318 1.52 13.38 11.70
N ILE A 319 2.63 13.99 11.25
CA ILE A 319 3.64 13.29 10.44
C ILE A 319 4.48 12.42 11.37
N ARG A 320 4.43 11.10 11.16
CA ARG A 320 5.26 10.12 11.89
C ARG A 320 6.67 10.05 11.31
N ARG A 321 6.76 9.96 9.98
CA ARG A 321 8.02 9.86 9.23
C ARG A 321 7.83 10.46 7.86
N SER A 322 8.87 11.10 7.33
CA SER A 322 8.92 11.52 5.93
C SER A 322 10.19 11.00 5.26
N VAL A 323 10.09 10.70 3.97
CA VAL A 323 11.20 10.25 3.13
C VAL A 323 11.05 10.89 1.75
N TRP A 324 12.13 11.48 1.25
CA TRP A 324 12.26 11.85 -0.15
C TRP A 324 12.68 10.63 -0.95
N ASP A 325 12.08 10.42 -2.10
CA ASP A 325 12.56 9.39 -3.02
C ASP A 325 13.94 9.79 -3.56
N HIS A 326 14.97 9.17 -3.01
CA HIS A 326 16.31 9.20 -3.53
C HIS A 326 16.54 7.91 -4.32
N THR A 327 16.81 8.05 -5.61
CA THR A 327 17.07 6.99 -6.62
C THR A 327 15.83 6.26 -7.18
N PRO A 328 15.71 6.14 -8.52
CA PRO A 328 14.66 5.35 -9.14
C PRO A 328 14.88 3.87 -8.80
N SER A 329 13.87 3.23 -8.24
CA SER A 329 13.86 1.78 -8.05
C SER A 329 14.12 1.11 -9.41
N THR A 330 15.24 0.40 -9.51
CA THR A 330 15.47 -0.54 -10.61
C THR A 330 14.63 -1.77 -10.31
N THR A 331 13.32 -1.68 -10.48
CA THR A 331 12.47 -2.85 -10.46
C THR A 331 12.82 -3.64 -11.72
N HIS A 332 13.36 -4.85 -11.55
CA HIS A 332 13.74 -5.75 -12.63
C HIS A 332 12.56 -6.01 -13.58
N ALA A 333 12.46 -5.23 -14.65
CA ALA A 333 11.77 -5.68 -15.84
C ALA A 333 12.60 -6.81 -16.46
N PRO A 334 11.98 -7.92 -16.93
CA PRO A 334 12.71 -8.98 -17.59
C PRO A 334 13.35 -8.39 -18.86
N LYS A 335 14.68 -8.51 -18.95
CA LYS A 335 15.42 -8.25 -20.19
C LYS A 335 14.90 -9.24 -21.23
N SER A 336 14.16 -8.75 -22.21
CA SER A 336 13.98 -9.44 -23.48
C SER A 336 15.14 -9.01 -24.37
N GLU A 337 16.04 -9.95 -24.63
CA GLU A 337 17.07 -9.81 -25.65
C GLU A 337 16.43 -9.93 -27.04
N ASP A 338 16.66 -8.88 -27.82
CA ASP A 338 16.78 -8.80 -29.27
C ASP A 338 15.87 -9.65 -30.17
N THR A 339 14.96 -8.97 -30.86
CA THR A 339 14.69 -9.27 -32.26
C THR A 339 14.57 -7.98 -33.04
N SER A 340 15.51 -7.80 -33.97
CA SER A 340 15.58 -6.73 -34.95
C SER A 340 14.39 -6.79 -35.91
N SER A 341 13.58 -5.73 -35.94
CA SER A 341 12.76 -5.39 -37.10
C SER A 341 12.66 -3.88 -37.24
N SER A 342 13.36 -3.37 -38.24
CA SER A 342 13.33 -2.01 -38.75
C SER A 342 11.92 -1.58 -39.20
N ALA A 343 11.38 -0.49 -38.63
CA ALA A 343 10.66 0.57 -39.35
C ALA A 343 10.16 1.67 -38.37
N LEU A 344 10.26 2.93 -38.81
CA LEU A 344 9.82 4.20 -38.18
C LEU A 344 10.78 4.80 -37.14
N ALA A 345 11.92 5.27 -37.65
CA ALA A 345 12.74 6.26 -36.97
C ALA A 345 12.04 7.63 -36.95
N ASP A 346 11.26 7.91 -35.90
CA ASP A 346 10.90 9.28 -35.54
C ASP A 346 11.88 9.82 -34.51
N ASN A 347 12.72 10.75 -34.98
CA ASN A 347 13.76 11.48 -34.27
C ASN A 347 13.19 12.45 -33.22
N ASN A 348 12.42 11.95 -32.25
CA ASN A 348 11.79 12.82 -31.27
C ASN A 348 12.75 13.16 -30.12
N LYS A 349 13.67 14.11 -30.39
CA LYS A 349 14.70 14.60 -29.44
C LYS A 349 14.13 14.99 -28.06
N LEU A 350 12.84 15.34 -28.00
CA LEU A 350 12.14 15.74 -26.77
C LEU A 350 11.88 14.57 -25.80
N VAL A 351 11.75 13.34 -26.29
CA VAL A 351 11.60 12.16 -25.41
C VAL A 351 12.88 11.91 -24.61
N LYS A 352 14.04 12.37 -25.11
CA LYS A 352 15.34 12.23 -24.44
C LYS A 352 15.60 13.27 -23.36
N ILE A 353 14.67 14.22 -23.11
CA ILE A 353 14.83 15.28 -22.10
C ILE A 353 13.81 15.19 -20.96
N VAL A 354 12.91 14.22 -20.97
CA VAL A 354 11.93 14.00 -19.88
C VAL A 354 12.11 12.59 -19.37
N ASP A 355 12.19 12.44 -18.05
CA ASP A 355 12.07 11.15 -17.40
C ASP A 355 10.61 10.90 -17.04
N THR A 356 10.00 9.89 -17.66
CA THR A 356 8.60 9.53 -17.46
C THR A 356 8.41 8.44 -16.40
N THR A 357 9.44 8.15 -15.59
CA THR A 357 9.34 7.17 -14.53
C THR A 357 8.26 7.57 -13.52
N GLU A 358 7.42 6.61 -13.14
CA GLU A 358 6.36 6.83 -12.15
C GLU A 358 6.96 6.84 -10.74
N MET A 359 6.76 7.92 -10.00
CA MET A 359 7.18 8.01 -8.60
C MET A 359 5.99 7.60 -7.73
N LEU A 360 6.06 6.38 -7.19
CA LEU A 360 4.97 5.75 -6.45
C LEU A 360 5.50 5.15 -5.15
N LYS A 361 4.71 5.25 -4.08
CA LYS A 361 4.83 4.35 -2.93
C LYS A 361 3.50 3.67 -2.65
N GLY A 362 3.57 2.38 -2.39
CA GLY A 362 2.39 1.54 -2.21
C GLY A 362 2.64 0.34 -1.30
N PRO A 363 1.81 -0.71 -1.40
CA PRO A 363 1.84 -1.91 -0.56
C PRO A 363 3.17 -2.64 -0.61
N GLN A 364 3.85 -2.55 -1.75
CA GLN A 364 5.19 -3.11 -1.95
C GLN A 364 6.27 -2.36 -1.17
N ASP A 365 5.99 -1.13 -0.71
CA ASP A 365 6.90 -0.29 0.04
C ASP A 365 6.49 -0.28 1.51
N THR A 366 7.10 -1.12 2.35
CA THR A 366 6.80 -1.19 3.78
C THR A 366 6.84 0.21 4.42
N PRO A 367 5.79 0.65 5.13
CA PRO A 367 4.66 -0.15 5.63
C PRO A 367 3.34 -0.09 4.82
N GLY A 368 3.40 0.35 3.56
CA GLY A 368 2.31 0.22 2.60
C GLY A 368 1.23 1.31 2.60
N HIS A 369 1.31 2.29 3.51
CA HIS A 369 0.31 3.34 3.69
C HIS A 369 0.90 4.76 3.53
N TRP A 370 1.70 4.94 2.48
CA TRP A 370 2.39 6.20 2.17
C TRP A 370 1.47 7.23 1.52
N LEU A 371 1.63 8.48 1.91
CA LEU A 371 0.94 9.63 1.32
C LEU A 371 1.94 10.65 0.80
N VAL A 372 1.59 11.33 -0.29
CA VAL A 372 2.41 12.43 -0.80
C VAL A 372 2.19 13.70 0.01
N THR A 373 3.29 14.27 0.50
CA THR A 373 3.31 15.50 1.31
C THR A 373 4.20 16.59 0.72
N GLY A 374 4.83 16.32 -0.41
CA GLY A 374 5.62 17.30 -1.15
C GLY A 374 6.16 16.72 -2.44
N ALA A 375 6.67 17.60 -3.29
CA ALA A 375 7.35 17.22 -4.52
C ALA A 375 8.24 18.35 -5.01
N LYS A 376 9.12 18.03 -5.96
CA LYS A 376 9.91 19.01 -6.69
C LYS A 376 10.22 18.52 -8.08
N LEU A 377 10.56 19.45 -8.97
CA LEU A 377 11.20 19.11 -10.22
C LEU A 377 12.72 19.04 -10.02
N GLY A 378 13.41 18.38 -10.94
CA GLY A 378 14.87 18.29 -10.95
C GLY A 378 15.42 18.16 -12.36
N VAL A 379 16.74 18.32 -12.50
CA VAL A 379 17.47 18.01 -13.72
C VAL A 379 18.50 16.92 -13.45
N GLU A 380 18.30 15.73 -14.03
CA GLU A 380 19.23 14.60 -13.89
C GLU A 380 19.72 14.14 -15.26
N LYS A 381 21.03 14.16 -15.48
CA LYS A 381 21.65 13.81 -16.77
C LYS A 381 21.01 14.56 -17.96
N GLY A 382 20.61 15.81 -17.74
CA GLY A 382 19.95 16.67 -18.72
C GLY A 382 18.49 16.29 -19.04
N LYS A 383 17.84 15.53 -18.16
CA LYS A 383 16.41 15.22 -18.22
C LYS A 383 15.66 15.92 -17.09
N ILE A 384 14.47 16.41 -17.39
CA ILE A 384 13.50 16.88 -16.41
C ILE A 384 12.98 15.65 -15.68
N VAL A 385 13.06 15.66 -14.35
CA VAL A 385 12.54 14.62 -13.47
C VAL A 385 11.56 15.22 -12.45
N VAL A 386 10.66 14.38 -11.92
CA VAL A 386 9.87 14.71 -10.73
C VAL A 386 10.37 13.87 -9.56
N ARG A 387 10.51 14.49 -8.39
CA ARG A 387 10.86 13.82 -7.13
C ARG A 387 9.76 14.08 -6.13
N VAL A 388 9.40 13.06 -5.36
CA VAL A 388 8.24 13.09 -4.48
C VAL A 388 8.69 12.84 -3.04
N LYS A 389 8.08 13.57 -2.11
CA LYS A 389 8.20 13.33 -0.68
C LYS A 389 6.98 12.55 -0.20
N TYR A 390 7.26 11.46 0.47
CA TYR A 390 6.25 10.61 1.07
C TYR A 390 6.30 10.72 2.58
N SER A 391 5.14 10.68 3.22
CA SER A 391 5.03 10.63 4.67
C SER A 391 4.10 9.52 5.12
N LEU A 392 4.39 9.02 6.32
CA LEU A 392 3.50 8.19 7.11
C LEU A 392 2.87 9.07 8.17
N LEU A 393 1.57 8.93 8.37
CA LEU A 393 0.82 9.69 9.36
C LEU A 393 0.58 8.84 10.61
N ASN A 394 0.52 9.51 11.76
CA ASN A 394 -0.23 9.01 12.91
C ASN A 394 -1.66 9.54 12.75
N TYR A 395 -2.63 8.62 12.78
CA TYR A 395 -4.04 8.91 12.59
C TYR A 395 -4.71 9.24 13.91
#